data_AF-A0A818ZUS5-F1
#
_entry.id   AF-A0A818ZUS5-F1
#
_cell.length_a   1.000
_cell.length_b   1.000
_cell.length_c   1.000
_cell.angle_alpha   90.00
_cell.angle_beta   90.00
_cell.angle_gamma   90.00
#
_symmetry.space_group_name_H-M   'P 1'
#
loop_
_entity.id
_entity.type
_entity.pdbx_description
1 polymer ?
#
loop_
_entity_poly.entity_id
_entity_poly.type
_entity_poly.pdbx_seq_one_letter_code
_entity_poly.pdbx_strand_id
1 'polypeptide(L)'
;MNGCKEVITYEALEKHETQCGYQPQQCSGCQSVISKNDLQEHETVCLLIVFTCVDCKIIYKRGDASVCHTDIICLRKQLQELRNESQGEIRRRNQELEQSQQNKQQLGELRELLSKSASAFQK
;
A
#
# COMPACT_ATOMS: atom_id res chain seq x y z
N MET A 1 18.95 -27.62 29.24
CA MET A 1 19.45 -27.11 27.96
C MET A 1 19.18 -28.16 26.90
N ASN A 2 18.20 -27.93 26.02
CA ASN A 2 17.88 -28.84 24.92
C ASN A 2 18.55 -28.31 23.66
N GLY A 3 19.63 -28.95 23.25
CA GLY A 3 20.34 -28.68 21.99
C GLY A 3 20.42 -29.93 21.14
N CYS A 4 21.03 -29.82 19.95
CA CYS A 4 21.26 -30.96 19.07
C CYS A 4 22.20 -31.98 19.74
N LYS A 5 21.79 -33.25 19.81
CA LYS A 5 22.60 -34.37 20.33
C LYS A 5 23.08 -35.32 19.24
N GLU A 6 22.89 -34.93 17.98
CA GLU A 6 23.27 -35.75 16.83
C GLU A 6 24.79 -35.87 16.74
N VAL A 7 25.29 -37.09 16.53
CA VAL A 7 26.71 -37.35 16.31
C VAL A 7 26.92 -37.46 14.81
N ILE A 8 27.69 -36.52 14.26
CA ILE A 8 27.96 -36.40 12.82
C ILE A 8 29.47 -36.48 12.56
N THR A 9 29.83 -36.80 11.32
CA THR A 9 31.23 -36.73 10.87
C THR A 9 31.64 -35.27 10.65
N TYR A 10 32.95 -35.00 10.70
CA TYR A 10 33.48 -33.66 10.42
C TYR A 10 33.06 -33.14 9.03
N GLU A 11 33.08 -34.02 8.03
CA GLU A 11 32.65 -33.71 6.65
C GLU A 11 31.16 -33.34 6.55
N ALA A 12 30.32 -33.81 7.47
CA ALA A 12 28.89 -33.52 7.51
C ALA A 12 28.53 -32.28 8.35
N LEU A 13 29.50 -31.66 9.03
CA LEU A 13 29.27 -30.54 9.95
C LEU A 13 28.67 -29.31 9.25
N GLU A 14 29.25 -28.89 8.13
CA GLU A 14 28.78 -27.71 7.38
C GLU A 14 27.32 -27.90 6.90
N LYS A 15 27.01 -29.10 6.41
CA LYS A 15 25.64 -29.45 6.01
C LYS A 15 24.70 -29.46 7.22
N HIS A 16 25.14 -30.01 8.35
CA HIS A 16 24.34 -30.04 9.57
C HIS A 16 24.05 -28.62 10.09
N GLU A 17 25.02 -27.71 10.12
CA GLU A 17 24.82 -26.35 10.64
C GLU A 17 23.74 -25.56 9.90
N THR A 18 23.58 -25.78 8.60
CA THR A 18 22.54 -25.13 7.77
C THR A 18 21.17 -25.80 7.90
N GLN A 19 21.13 -27.06 8.31
CA GLN A 19 19.92 -27.89 8.34
C GLN A 19 19.38 -28.15 9.74
N CYS A 20 20.22 -28.01 10.77
CA CYS A 20 19.93 -28.34 12.15
C CYS A 20 18.71 -27.59 12.66
N GLY A 21 17.71 -28.33 13.13
CA GLY A 21 16.49 -27.77 13.73
C GLY A 21 16.72 -26.99 15.03
N TYR A 22 17.87 -27.19 15.68
CA TYR A 22 18.28 -26.44 16.87
C TYR A 22 19.08 -25.19 16.55
N GLN A 23 19.35 -24.91 15.27
CA GLN A 23 20.04 -23.71 14.85
C GLN A 23 19.27 -22.48 15.37
N PRO A 24 19.94 -21.54 16.07
CA PRO A 24 19.29 -20.33 16.55
C PRO A 24 18.87 -19.46 15.35
N GLN A 25 17.62 -19.03 15.37
CA GLN A 25 17.02 -18.13 14.39
C GLN A 25 16.38 -16.95 15.13
N GLN A 26 16.38 -15.79 14.49
CA GLN A 26 15.81 -14.58 15.06
C GLN A 26 14.39 -14.37 14.55
N CYS A 27 13.43 -14.21 15.47
CA CYS A 27 12.07 -13.85 15.09
C CYS A 27 12.01 -12.46 14.46
N SER A 28 11.34 -12.35 13.31
CA SER A 28 11.15 -11.10 12.56
C SER A 28 10.36 -10.03 13.33
N GLY A 29 9.48 -10.44 14.25
CA GLY A 29 8.66 -9.55 15.06
C GLY A 29 9.32 -9.11 16.36
N CYS A 30 9.58 -10.06 17.26
CA CYS A 30 10.06 -9.77 18.63
C CYS A 30 11.59 -9.79 18.78
N GLN A 31 12.33 -10.15 17.73
CA GLN A 31 13.79 -10.28 17.72
C GLN A 31 14.36 -11.29 18.75
N SER A 32 13.51 -12.13 19.35
CA SER A 32 13.97 -13.20 20.23
C SER A 32 14.68 -14.29 19.43
N VAL A 33 15.72 -14.87 20.02
CA VAL A 33 16.45 -16.00 19.45
C VAL A 33 15.74 -17.30 19.84
N ILE A 34 15.29 -18.05 18.84
CA ILE A 34 14.45 -19.24 18.97
C ILE A 34 15.08 -20.35 18.12
N SER A 35 14.88 -21.62 18.49
CA SER A 35 15.34 -22.72 17.65
C SER A 35 14.61 -22.71 16.30
N LYS A 36 15.27 -23.14 15.23
CA LYS A 36 14.65 -23.24 13.89
C LYS A 36 13.34 -24.06 13.91
N ASN A 37 13.28 -25.12 14.71
CA ASN A 37 12.07 -25.95 14.86
C ASN A 37 10.93 -25.21 15.56
N ASP A 38 11.22 -24.43 16.60
CA ASP A 38 10.19 -23.74 17.39
C ASP A 38 9.80 -22.39 16.78
N LEU A 39 10.60 -21.86 15.85
CA LEU A 39 10.36 -20.55 15.23
C LEU A 39 9.01 -20.51 14.52
N GLN A 40 8.67 -21.56 13.76
CA GLN A 40 7.41 -21.60 13.01
C GLN A 40 6.20 -21.52 13.96
N GLU A 41 6.19 -22.28 15.05
CA GLU A 41 5.12 -22.23 16.05
C GLU A 41 5.07 -20.86 16.74
N HIS A 42 6.23 -20.32 17.12
CA HIS A 42 6.33 -18.98 17.70
C HIS A 42 5.74 -17.91 16.78
N GLU A 43 6.05 -17.93 15.48
CA GLU A 43 5.57 -16.92 14.54
C GLU A 43 4.04 -16.95 14.37
N THR A 44 3.38 -18.08 14.62
CA THR A 44 1.91 -18.14 14.59
C THR A 44 1.26 -17.31 15.71
N VAL A 45 1.92 -17.19 16.86
CA VAL A 45 1.38 -16.51 18.06
C VAL A 45 2.11 -15.20 18.40
N CYS A 46 3.23 -14.90 17.74
CA CYS A 46 4.01 -13.69 18.01
C CYS A 46 3.21 -12.43 17.68
N LEU A 47 2.92 -11.64 18.72
CA LEU A 47 2.14 -10.40 18.64
C LEU A 47 2.89 -9.26 17.95
N LEU A 48 4.22 -9.35 17.87
CA LEU A 48 5.07 -8.28 17.31
C LEU A 48 5.35 -8.45 15.82
N ILE A 49 4.85 -9.51 15.18
CA ILE A 49 4.94 -9.66 13.72
C ILE A 49 4.11 -8.58 13.06
N VAL A 50 4.71 -7.94 12.07
CA VAL A 50 4.11 -6.87 11.28
C VAL A 50 3.42 -7.47 10.07
N PHE A 51 2.19 -7.01 9.81
CA PHE A 51 1.38 -7.36 8.66
C PHE A 51 1.07 -6.12 7.84
N THR A 52 0.88 -6.31 6.54
CA THR A 52 0.33 -5.31 5.64
C THR A 52 -1.05 -5.77 5.21
N CYS A 53 -2.07 -4.95 5.47
CA CYS A 53 -3.42 -5.21 5.00
C CYS A 53 -3.44 -5.27 3.46
N VAL A 54 -4.00 -6.32 2.88
CA VAL A 54 -4.08 -6.47 1.42
C VAL A 54 -5.05 -5.46 0.80
N ASP A 55 -6.07 -5.03 1.53
CA ASP A 55 -7.13 -4.17 0.99
C ASP A 55 -6.79 -2.69 1.13
N CYS A 56 -6.45 -2.23 2.35
CA CYS A 56 -6.19 -0.81 2.61
C CYS A 56 -4.70 -0.45 2.76
N LYS A 57 -3.80 -1.42 2.57
CA LYS A 57 -2.32 -1.26 2.59
C LYS A 57 -1.72 -0.73 3.90
N ILE A 58 -2.50 -0.65 4.98
CA ILE A 58 -2.01 -0.25 6.31
C ILE A 58 -1.07 -1.32 6.87
N ILE A 59 0.01 -0.87 7.49
CA ILE A 59 0.98 -1.71 8.19
C ILE A 59 0.68 -1.69 9.69
N TYR A 60 0.54 -2.86 10.32
CA TYR A 60 0.21 -2.99 11.75
C TYR A 60 0.84 -4.26 12.35
N LYS A 61 1.03 -4.27 13.68
CA LYS A 61 1.48 -5.49 14.39
C LYS A 61 0.29 -6.40 14.69
N ARG A 62 0.51 -7.71 14.74
CA ARG A 62 -0.54 -8.71 15.07
C ARG A 62 -1.29 -8.35 16.36
N GLY A 63 -0.56 -7.99 17.42
CA GLY A 63 -1.13 -7.61 18.70
C GLY A 63 -1.98 -6.34 18.67
N ASP A 64 -1.74 -5.47 17.69
CA ASP A 64 -2.46 -4.21 17.51
C ASP A 64 -3.65 -4.34 16.54
N ALA A 65 -3.87 -5.51 15.94
CA ALA A 65 -4.90 -5.70 14.91
C ALA A 65 -6.31 -5.32 15.41
N SER A 66 -6.66 -5.70 16.63
CA SER A 66 -7.98 -5.40 17.21
C SER A 66 -8.23 -3.91 17.47
N VAL A 67 -7.17 -3.10 17.56
CA VAL A 67 -7.25 -1.66 17.86
C VAL A 67 -7.01 -0.82 16.62
N CYS A 68 -5.98 -1.15 15.85
CA CYS A 68 -5.49 -0.35 14.74
C CYS A 68 -6.03 -0.81 13.38
N HIS A 69 -6.45 -2.07 13.25
CA HIS A 69 -6.86 -2.63 11.97
C HIS A 69 -7.94 -3.72 12.10
N THR A 70 -9.14 -3.28 12.50
CA THR A 70 -10.36 -4.10 12.40
C THR A 70 -10.98 -3.98 11.01
N ASP A 71 -11.89 -4.89 10.64
CA ASP A 71 -12.64 -4.82 9.38
C ASP A 71 -13.32 -3.45 9.20
N ILE A 72 -13.85 -2.88 10.28
CA ILE A 72 -14.50 -1.57 10.27
C ILE A 72 -13.48 -0.46 9.94
N ILE A 73 -12.29 -0.51 10.52
CA ILE A 73 -11.23 0.48 10.25
C ILE A 73 -10.71 0.31 8.81
N CYS A 74 -10.52 -0.93 8.36
CA CYS A 74 -10.13 -1.25 7.00
C CYS A 74 -11.13 -0.69 5.98
N LEU A 75 -12.42 -1.00 6.15
CA LEU A 75 -13.49 -0.53 5.26
C LEU A 75 -13.62 0.99 5.27
N ARG A 76 -13.50 1.64 6.44
CA ARG A 76 -13.50 3.11 6.52
C ARG A 76 -12.38 3.73 5.69
N LYS A 77 -11.19 3.13 5.72
CA LYS A 77 -10.04 3.60 4.93
C LYS A 77 -10.31 3.45 3.43
N GLN A 78 -10.81 2.29 2.99
CA GLN A 78 -11.18 2.06 1.58
C GLN A 78 -12.24 3.05 1.09
N LEU A 79 -13.30 3.27 1.88
CA LEU A 79 -14.35 4.23 1.53
C LEU A 79 -13.83 5.67 1.46
N GLN A 80 -12.86 6.03 2.30
CA GLN A 80 -12.24 7.34 2.25
C GLN A 80 -11.39 7.51 0.98
N GLU A 81 -10.65 6.50 0.57
CA GLU A 81 -9.87 6.51 -0.67
C GLU A 81 -10.77 6.65 -1.89
N LEU A 82 -11.82 5.83 -1.99
CA LEU A 82 -12.82 5.93 -3.06
C LEU A 82 -13.50 7.30 -3.11
N ARG A 83 -13.81 7.88 -1.94
CA ARG A 83 -14.36 9.24 -1.86
C ARG A 83 -13.38 10.27 -2.41
N ASN A 84 -12.11 10.18 -2.04
CA ASN A 84 -11.09 11.12 -2.49
C ASN A 84 -10.87 11.04 -4.01
N GLU A 85 -10.86 9.83 -4.57
CA GLU A 85 -10.77 9.59 -6.01
C GLU A 85 -11.95 10.22 -6.75
N SER A 86 -13.18 9.91 -6.30
CA SER A 86 -14.40 10.47 -6.89
C SER A 86 -14.42 12.01 -6.82
N GLN A 87 -14.01 12.59 -5.69
CA GLN A 87 -13.91 14.05 -5.55
C GLN A 87 -12.85 14.64 -6.49
N GLY A 88 -11.73 13.95 -6.69
CA GLY A 88 -10.69 14.36 -7.64
C GLY A 88 -11.21 14.37 -9.08
N GLU A 89 -11.98 13.36 -9.48
CA GLU A 89 -12.59 13.29 -10.81
C GLU A 89 -13.63 14.39 -11.03
N ILE A 90 -14.49 14.64 -10.04
CA ILE A 90 -15.49 15.73 -10.13
C ILE A 90 -14.78 17.07 -10.29
N ARG A 91 -13.72 17.33 -9.51
CA ARG A 91 -12.92 18.56 -9.64
C ARG A 91 -12.32 18.70 -11.03
N ARG A 92 -11.76 17.62 -11.59
CA ARG A 92 -11.19 17.63 -12.94
C ARG A 92 -12.24 17.96 -14.00
N ARG A 93 -13.41 17.31 -13.94
CA ARG A 93 -14.52 17.58 -14.87
C ARG A 93 -15.04 19.00 -14.76
N ASN A 94 -15.13 19.55 -13.54
CA ASN A 94 -15.55 20.93 -13.35
C ASN A 94 -14.56 21.91 -14.00
N GLN A 95 -13.25 21.68 -13.85
CA GLN A 95 -12.22 22.49 -14.52
C GLN A 95 -12.32 22.40 -16.05
N GLU A 96 -12.54 21.20 -16.60
CA GLU A 96 -12.73 21.00 -18.04
C GLU A 96 -13.98 21.73 -18.57
N LEU A 97 -15.07 21.71 -17.81
CA LEU A 97 -16.30 22.41 -18.14
C LEU A 97 -16.10 23.93 -18.12
N GLU A 98 -15.44 24.46 -17.09
CA GLU A 98 -15.09 25.89 -17.00
C GLU A 98 -14.22 26.33 -18.18
N GLN A 99 -13.18 25.56 -18.51
CA GLN A 99 -12.32 25.82 -19.66
C GLN A 99 -13.12 25.77 -20.98
N SER A 100 -14.01 24.81 -21.14
CA SER A 100 -14.85 24.70 -22.33
C SER A 100 -15.79 25.91 -22.48
N GLN A 101 -16.36 26.41 -21.38
CA GLN A 101 -17.20 27.61 -21.40
C GLN A 101 -16.40 28.85 -21.80
N GLN A 102 -15.19 29.04 -21.27
CA GLN A 102 -14.31 30.13 -21.66
C GLN A 102 -13.93 30.06 -23.14
N ASN A 103 -13.57 28.88 -23.64
CA ASN A 103 -13.23 28.68 -25.04
C ASN A 103 -14.42 29.04 -25.96
N LYS A 104 -15.66 28.67 -25.56
CA LYS A 104 -16.87 29.03 -26.31
C LYS A 104 -17.10 30.55 -26.34
N GLN A 105 -16.86 31.26 -25.24
CA GLN A 105 -16.97 32.72 -25.18
C GLN A 105 -15.95 33.38 -26.11
N GLN A 106 -14.67 32.98 -26.02
CA GLN A 106 -13.61 33.50 -26.88
C GLN A 106 -13.87 33.27 -28.37
N LEU A 107 -14.38 32.09 -28.74
CA LEU A 107 -14.78 31.80 -30.13
C LEU A 107 -15.94 32.69 -30.59
N GLY A 108 -16.90 32.99 -29.70
CA GLY A 108 -17.98 33.94 -29.97
C GLY A 108 -17.46 35.35 -30.25
N GLU A 109 -16.58 35.85 -29.39
CA GLU A 109 -15.94 37.17 -29.55
C GLU A 109 -15.12 37.25 -30.84
N LEU A 110 -14.32 36.23 -31.12
CA LEU A 110 -13.52 36.17 -32.35
C LEU A 110 -14.41 36.19 -33.60
N ARG A 111 -15.54 35.48 -33.58
CA ARG A 111 -16.49 35.46 -34.69
C ARG A 111 -17.11 36.83 -34.94
N GLU A 112 -17.46 37.57 -33.88
CA GLU A 112 -17.96 38.94 -34.02
C GLU A 112 -16.93 39.90 -34.62
N LEU A 113 -15.66 39.80 -34.18
CA LEU A 113 -14.57 40.63 -34.70
C LEU A 113 -14.34 40.38 -36.20
N LEU A 114 -14.38 39.10 -36.62
CA LEU A 114 -14.28 38.73 -38.03
C LEU A 114 -15.47 39.26 -38.85
N SER A 115 -16.68 39.24 -38.30
CA SER A 115 -17.87 39.80 -38.98
C SER A 115 -17.80 41.33 -39.14
N LYS A 116 -17.33 42.06 -38.12
CA LYS A 116 -17.18 43.52 -38.15
C LYS A 116 -16.09 43.94 -39.15
N SER A 117 -14.96 43.23 -39.16
CA SER A 117 -13.88 43.50 -40.12
C SER A 117 -14.32 43.22 -41.56
N ALA A 118 -14.97 42.09 -41.84
CA ALA A 118 -15.50 41.79 -43.18
C ALA A 118 -16.45 42.88 -43.71
N SER A 119 -17.30 43.43 -42.85
CA SER A 119 -18.23 44.52 -43.18
C SER A 119 -17.52 45.86 -43.49
N ALA A 120 -16.32 46.07 -42.94
CA ALA A 120 -15.54 47.29 -43.15
C ALA A 120 -14.78 47.31 -44.49
N PHE A 121 -14.54 46.14 -45.11
CA PHE A 121 -13.87 46.02 -46.42
C PHE A 121 -14.82 46.11 -47.63
N GLN A 122 -16.15 46.22 -47.41
CA GLN A 122 -17.17 46.29 -48.46
C GLN A 122 -17.73 47.71 -48.70
N LYS A 123 -17.13 48.76 -48.10
CA LYS A 123 -17.43 50.18 -48.36
C LYS A 123 -16.23 50.86 -48.99
#